data_AF-A0A8C0H692-F1
#
_entry.id   AF-A0A8C0H692-F1
#
_cell.length_a   1.000
_cell.length_b   1.000
_cell.length_c   1.000
_cell.angle_alpha   90.00
_cell.angle_beta   90.00
_cell.angle_gamma   90.00
#
_symmetry.space_group_name_H-M   'P 1'
#
loop_
_entity.id
_entity.type
_entity.pdbx_description
1 polymer ?
#
loop_
_entity_poly.entity_id
_entity_poly.type
_entity_poly.pdbx_seq_one_letter_code
_entity_poly.pdbx_strand_id
1 'polypeptide(L)'
;MGGSVQYEAHSDAQVLVLLDVTPDQSMVDEGVAREVINRIQKLRKKRNLVPTDEITVYYRSHPEGDYLDSVVKEHTDFIFATIKAALKPYPVPTSREVLIQEKTQLKGSELEITLVRGGLHHRVEPACAYVSLTTCINGTEQDGVLLLENPKGDNKLNYTKLVDAVSCIFGLKNSKLSVFNGKSELLSNTDLLSLSGKTLHVTSGSAPALINAHDTLLCQYINLQLVNAKPQECLKGVVGTLLMENPVGQNGLTYQGLLYETAKVFGLRSRRLKLFLDESQTQEITKDTSMKTLNTKTLYVHVIPTTAEC
;
A
#
# COMPACT_ATOMS: atom_id res chain seq x y z
N MET A 1 -44.63 -38.55 8.56
CA MET A 1 -43.55 -38.79 9.53
C MET A 1 -42.41 -39.49 8.80
N GLY A 2 -41.60 -38.72 8.06
CA GLY A 2 -40.42 -39.25 7.36
C GLY A 2 -39.19 -38.65 8.04
N GLY A 3 -38.41 -39.47 8.74
CA GLY A 3 -37.22 -39.03 9.46
C GLY A 3 -36.15 -38.58 8.47
N SER A 4 -35.73 -37.32 8.58
CA SER A 4 -34.49 -36.84 7.97
C SER A 4 -33.33 -37.62 8.58
N VAL A 5 -32.54 -38.29 7.74
CA VAL A 5 -31.36 -39.04 8.18
C VAL A 5 -30.33 -38.05 8.73
N GLN A 6 -30.27 -37.94 10.06
CA GLN A 6 -29.42 -36.99 10.79
C GLN A 6 -27.97 -37.48 10.92
N TYR A 7 -27.77 -38.80 10.86
CA TYR A 7 -26.47 -39.44 11.06
C TYR A 7 -26.18 -40.44 9.95
N GLU A 8 -24.99 -40.36 9.34
CA GLU A 8 -24.47 -41.41 8.46
C GLU A 8 -23.63 -42.37 9.32
N ALA A 9 -23.95 -43.66 9.24
CA ALA A 9 -23.36 -44.68 10.10
C ALA A 9 -22.43 -45.59 9.30
N HIS A 10 -21.19 -45.76 9.78
CA HIS A 10 -20.28 -46.80 9.30
C HIS A 10 -19.82 -47.64 10.50
N SER A 11 -19.83 -48.96 10.35
CA SER A 11 -19.42 -49.89 11.41
C SER A 11 -18.38 -50.88 10.90
N ASP A 12 -17.29 -51.04 11.65
CA ASP A 12 -16.37 -52.17 11.49
C ASP A 12 -16.15 -52.82 12.86
N ALA A 13 -16.51 -54.11 12.94
CA ALA A 13 -16.48 -55.12 14.02
C ALA A 13 -16.52 -54.70 15.51
N GLN A 14 -15.84 -53.63 15.93
CA GLN A 14 -15.77 -53.13 17.31
C GLN A 14 -16.00 -51.61 17.43
N VAL A 15 -16.16 -50.86 16.33
CA VAL A 15 -16.36 -49.41 16.35
C VAL A 15 -17.53 -49.02 15.43
N LEU A 16 -18.48 -48.27 15.99
CA LEU A 16 -19.56 -47.61 15.26
C LEU A 16 -19.25 -46.11 15.19
N VAL A 17 -19.05 -45.59 13.99
CA VAL A 17 -18.91 -44.16 13.75
C VAL A 17 -20.26 -43.63 13.27
N LEU A 18 -20.83 -42.70 14.03
CA LEU A 18 -22.01 -41.92 13.67
C LEU A 18 -21.56 -40.50 13.36
N LEU A 19 -21.59 -40.12 12.09
CA LEU A 19 -21.26 -38.76 11.66
C LEU A 19 -22.55 -37.95 11.57
N ASP A 20 -22.68 -36.90 12.38
CA ASP A 20 -23.77 -35.93 12.24
C ASP A 20 -23.58 -35.20 10.91
N VAL A 21 -24.52 -35.39 9.99
CA VAL A 21 -24.47 -34.77 8.65
C VAL A 21 -25.43 -33.59 8.54
N THR A 22 -25.94 -33.08 9.67
CA THR A 22 -26.72 -31.84 9.65
C THR A 22 -25.81 -30.68 9.27
N PRO A 23 -26.01 -30.05 8.10
CA PRO A 23 -25.22 -28.88 7.75
C PRO A 23 -25.56 -27.76 8.74
N ASP A 24 -24.59 -27.35 9.53
CA ASP A 24 -24.73 -26.14 10.31
C ASP A 24 -24.73 -24.92 9.38
N GLN A 25 -25.24 -23.79 9.86
CA GLN A 25 -25.36 -22.59 9.04
C GLN A 25 -24.00 -22.13 8.49
N SER A 26 -22.91 -22.34 9.23
CA SER A 26 -21.56 -21.97 8.80
C SER A 26 -21.07 -22.79 7.60
N MET A 27 -21.43 -24.08 7.53
CA MET A 27 -21.14 -24.94 6.37
C MET A 27 -21.91 -24.48 5.13
N VAL A 28 -23.15 -24.00 5.30
CA VAL A 28 -23.97 -23.46 4.21
C VAL A 28 -23.37 -22.14 3.70
N ASP A 29 -23.01 -21.23 4.61
CA ASP A 29 -22.43 -19.92 4.30
C ASP A 29 -21.08 -20.07 3.57
N GLU A 30 -20.21 -20.97 4.05
CA GLU A 30 -18.96 -21.29 3.36
C GLU A 30 -19.22 -21.88 1.97
N GLY A 31 -20.25 -22.74 1.84
CA GLY A 31 -20.69 -23.29 0.55
C GLY A 31 -21.08 -22.19 -0.44
N VAL A 32 -21.82 -21.19 0.00
CA VAL A 32 -22.20 -20.01 -0.80
C VAL A 32 -20.97 -19.18 -1.15
N ALA A 33 -20.04 -18.95 -0.22
CA ALA A 33 -18.78 -18.27 -0.50
C ALA A 33 -17.95 -19.00 -1.57
N ARG A 34 -17.91 -20.35 -1.55
CA ARG A 34 -17.28 -21.17 -2.61
C ARG A 34 -17.97 -20.98 -3.96
N GLU A 35 -19.29 -20.85 -4.00
CA GLU A 35 -20.00 -20.54 -5.24
C GLU A 35 -19.57 -19.16 -5.80
N VAL A 36 -19.43 -18.13 -4.95
CA VAL A 36 -18.93 -16.80 -5.34
C VAL A 36 -17.51 -16.87 -5.92
N ILE A 37 -16.60 -17.56 -5.23
CA ILE A 37 -15.24 -17.83 -5.71
C ILE A 37 -15.27 -18.46 -7.11
N ASN A 38 -16.11 -19.48 -7.30
CA ASN A 38 -16.25 -20.16 -8.59
C ASN A 38 -16.74 -19.22 -9.69
N ARG A 39 -17.65 -18.28 -9.40
CA ARG A 39 -18.08 -17.27 -10.39
C ARG A 39 -16.92 -16.36 -10.80
N ILE A 40 -16.17 -15.85 -9.83
CA ILE A 40 -15.00 -14.97 -10.08
C ILE A 40 -13.93 -15.71 -10.90
N GLN A 41 -13.63 -16.96 -10.55
CA GLN A 41 -12.64 -17.77 -11.26
C GLN A 41 -13.07 -18.08 -12.71
N LYS A 42 -14.36 -18.33 -12.95
CA LYS A 42 -14.88 -18.49 -14.33
C LYS A 42 -14.70 -17.22 -15.15
N LEU A 43 -14.94 -16.04 -14.55
CA LEU A 43 -14.74 -14.77 -15.24
C LEU A 43 -13.26 -14.51 -15.56
N ARG A 44 -12.32 -14.89 -14.68
CA ARG A 44 -10.88 -14.86 -14.98
C ARG A 44 -10.55 -15.66 -16.24
N LYS A 45 -11.03 -16.90 -16.30
CA LYS A 45 -10.81 -17.80 -17.45
C LYS A 45 -11.39 -17.24 -18.75
N LYS A 46 -12.58 -16.61 -18.72
CA LYS A 46 -13.21 -15.98 -19.91
C LYS A 46 -12.36 -14.86 -20.52
N ARG A 47 -11.50 -14.22 -19.72
CA ARG A 47 -10.57 -13.17 -20.17
C ARG A 47 -9.14 -13.65 -20.32
N ASN A 48 -8.91 -14.97 -20.31
CA ASN A 48 -7.58 -15.59 -20.37
C ASN A 48 -6.62 -15.05 -19.30
N LEU A 49 -7.16 -14.69 -18.12
CA LEU A 49 -6.37 -14.17 -17.02
C LEU A 49 -5.75 -15.32 -16.22
N VAL A 50 -4.46 -15.19 -15.91
CA VAL A 50 -3.70 -16.12 -15.08
C VAL A 50 -3.73 -15.67 -13.61
N PRO A 51 -3.42 -16.56 -12.64
CA PRO A 51 -3.39 -16.18 -11.22
C PRO A 51 -2.46 -15.02 -10.88
N THR A 52 -1.39 -14.82 -11.66
CA THR A 52 -0.43 -13.72 -11.52
C THR A 52 -0.96 -12.38 -12.03
N ASP A 53 -2.09 -12.36 -12.74
CA ASP A 53 -2.69 -11.10 -13.20
C ASP A 53 -3.33 -10.37 -12.03
N GLU A 54 -2.83 -9.17 -11.78
CA GLU A 54 -3.36 -8.25 -10.79
C GLU A 54 -4.73 -7.75 -11.24
N ILE A 55 -5.76 -8.05 -10.44
CA ILE A 55 -7.14 -7.63 -10.69
C ILE A 55 -7.82 -7.17 -9.41
N THR A 56 -8.79 -6.28 -9.55
CA THR A 56 -9.71 -5.94 -8.46
C THR A 56 -11.11 -6.38 -8.87
N VAL A 57 -11.80 -7.05 -7.94
CA VAL A 57 -13.15 -7.55 -8.15
C VAL A 57 -14.11 -6.64 -7.41
N TYR A 58 -15.08 -6.10 -8.14
CA TYR A 58 -16.19 -5.34 -7.59
C TYR A 58 -17.44 -6.21 -7.58
N TYR A 59 -18.18 -6.22 -6.47
CA TYR A 59 -19.40 -6.99 -6.31
C TYR A 59 -20.56 -6.15 -5.79
N ARG A 60 -21.77 -6.43 -6.29
CA ARG A 60 -23.02 -5.90 -5.77
C ARG A 60 -24.04 -7.04 -5.71
N SER A 61 -24.64 -7.21 -4.55
CA SER A 61 -25.79 -8.08 -4.34
C SER A 61 -27.07 -7.27 -4.53
N HIS A 62 -28.11 -7.90 -5.08
CA HIS A 62 -29.44 -7.32 -5.15
C HIS A 62 -30.50 -8.37 -4.75
N PRO A 63 -31.35 -8.09 -3.74
CA PRO A 63 -31.42 -6.84 -2.94
C PRO A 63 -30.18 -6.60 -2.06
N GLU A 64 -29.85 -5.34 -1.78
CA GLU A 64 -28.74 -5.01 -0.87
C GLU A 64 -29.09 -5.41 0.57
N GLY A 65 -28.11 -5.91 1.34
CA GLY A 65 -28.31 -6.37 2.72
C GLY A 65 -29.03 -7.71 2.86
N ASP A 66 -29.25 -8.42 1.76
CA ASP A 66 -29.80 -9.78 1.75
C ASP A 66 -28.75 -10.81 2.20
N TYR A 67 -29.16 -12.06 2.41
CA TYR A 67 -28.32 -13.16 2.88
C TYR A 67 -27.01 -13.33 2.08
N LEU A 68 -27.07 -13.15 0.76
CA LEU A 68 -25.86 -13.23 -0.07
C LEU A 68 -24.85 -12.11 0.25
N ASP A 69 -25.34 -10.92 0.58
CA ASP A 69 -24.49 -9.77 0.94
C ASP A 69 -23.77 -10.01 2.26
N SER A 70 -24.46 -10.57 3.26
CA SER A 70 -23.86 -10.90 4.56
C SER A 70 -22.79 -11.98 4.42
N VAL A 71 -23.08 -13.06 3.67
CA VAL A 71 -22.11 -14.15 3.43
C VAL A 71 -20.85 -13.63 2.73
N VAL A 72 -20.99 -12.77 1.72
CA VAL A 72 -19.82 -12.21 1.02
C VAL A 72 -18.97 -11.35 1.95
N LYS A 73 -19.60 -10.54 2.82
CA LYS A 73 -18.89 -9.71 3.80
C LYS A 73 -18.17 -10.55 4.86
N GLU A 74 -18.86 -11.52 5.45
CA GLU A 74 -18.32 -12.37 6.52
C GLU A 74 -17.18 -13.28 6.02
N HIS A 75 -17.24 -13.75 4.77
CA HIS A 75 -16.21 -14.60 4.17
C HIS A 75 -15.23 -13.85 3.26
N THR A 76 -15.09 -12.53 3.42
CA THR A 76 -14.20 -11.71 2.57
C THR A 76 -12.76 -12.24 2.56
N ASP A 77 -12.21 -12.59 3.73
CA ASP A 77 -10.84 -13.08 3.85
C ASP A 77 -10.64 -14.45 3.19
N PHE A 78 -11.64 -15.33 3.30
CA PHE A 78 -11.62 -16.64 2.65
C PHE A 78 -11.67 -16.52 1.12
N ILE A 79 -12.54 -15.64 0.62
CA ILE A 79 -12.62 -15.33 -0.81
C ILE A 79 -11.28 -14.75 -1.28
N PHE A 80 -10.75 -13.74 -0.59
CA PHE A 80 -9.47 -13.10 -0.89
C PHE A 80 -8.32 -14.10 -0.93
N ALA A 81 -8.21 -14.97 0.08
CA ALA A 81 -7.17 -15.99 0.17
C ALA A 81 -7.18 -16.95 -1.01
N THR A 82 -8.36 -17.22 -1.59
CA THR A 82 -8.53 -18.17 -2.70
C THR A 82 -8.38 -17.49 -4.07
N ILE A 83 -8.96 -16.31 -4.27
CA ILE A 83 -8.91 -15.62 -5.57
C ILE A 83 -7.66 -14.77 -5.74
N LYS A 84 -6.89 -14.50 -4.68
CA LYS A 84 -5.69 -13.64 -4.67
C LYS A 84 -5.94 -12.28 -5.33
N ALA A 85 -7.10 -11.68 -5.06
CA ALA A 85 -7.51 -10.39 -5.61
C ALA A 85 -8.41 -9.67 -4.61
N ALA A 86 -8.28 -8.35 -4.54
CA ALA A 86 -9.11 -7.52 -3.67
C ALA A 86 -10.58 -7.58 -4.11
N LEU A 87 -11.48 -7.78 -3.13
CA LEU A 87 -12.92 -7.78 -3.30
C LEU A 87 -13.50 -6.49 -2.71
N LYS A 88 -14.26 -5.71 -3.49
CA LYS A 88 -14.80 -4.41 -3.09
C LYS A 88 -16.29 -4.29 -3.44
N PRO A 89 -17.10 -3.60 -2.63
CA PRO A 89 -18.47 -3.26 -3.02
C PRO A 89 -18.45 -2.23 -4.17
N TYR A 90 -19.56 -2.16 -4.92
CA TYR A 90 -19.79 -1.09 -5.90
C TYR A 90 -19.88 0.29 -5.24
N PRO A 91 -19.71 1.39 -6.01
CA PRO A 91 -19.54 1.46 -7.47
C PRO A 91 -18.12 1.17 -7.96
N VAL A 92 -18.02 0.73 -9.22
CA VAL A 92 -16.75 0.66 -9.94
C VAL A 92 -16.31 2.10 -10.30
N PRO A 93 -15.10 2.55 -9.92
CA PRO A 93 -14.61 3.88 -10.30
C PRO A 93 -14.47 4.03 -11.81
N THR A 94 -14.92 5.16 -12.38
CA THR A 94 -14.86 5.44 -13.83
C THR A 94 -13.43 5.50 -14.39
N SER A 95 -12.42 5.64 -13.53
CA SER A 95 -11.00 5.69 -13.89
C SER A 95 -10.34 4.32 -14.11
N ARG A 96 -11.06 3.21 -13.89
CA ARG A 96 -10.52 1.85 -13.98
C ARG A 96 -10.93 1.19 -15.30
N GLU A 97 -10.00 0.50 -15.95
CA GLU A 97 -10.28 -0.31 -17.14
C GLU A 97 -11.09 -1.56 -16.73
N VAL A 98 -12.34 -1.65 -17.20
CA VAL A 98 -13.21 -2.80 -16.96
C VAL A 98 -12.81 -3.94 -17.91
N LEU A 99 -12.41 -5.07 -17.35
CA LEU A 99 -12.08 -6.27 -18.14
C LEU A 99 -13.35 -7.03 -18.51
N ILE A 100 -14.22 -7.29 -17.53
CA ILE A 100 -15.48 -8.01 -17.74
C ILE A 100 -16.45 -7.67 -16.63
N GLN A 101 -17.74 -7.63 -16.98
CA GLN A 101 -18.86 -7.44 -16.07
C GLN A 101 -19.91 -8.51 -16.37
N GLU A 102 -20.43 -9.16 -15.33
CA GLU A 102 -21.44 -10.20 -15.46
C GLU A 102 -22.39 -10.18 -14.26
N LYS A 103 -23.68 -10.41 -14.54
CA LYS A 103 -24.73 -10.61 -13.54
C LYS A 103 -25.09 -12.08 -13.49
N THR A 104 -25.18 -12.64 -12.29
CA THR A 104 -25.49 -14.06 -12.08
C THR A 104 -26.48 -14.24 -10.94
N GLN A 105 -27.34 -15.24 -11.04
CA GLN A 105 -28.26 -15.60 -9.96
C GLN A 105 -27.60 -16.61 -9.01
N LEU A 106 -27.70 -16.36 -7.70
CA LEU A 106 -27.11 -17.19 -6.67
C LEU A 106 -28.04 -17.22 -5.45
N LYS A 107 -28.58 -18.42 -5.14
CA LYS A 107 -29.57 -18.66 -4.06
C LYS A 107 -30.80 -17.73 -4.07
N GLY A 108 -31.20 -17.24 -5.24
CA GLY A 108 -32.37 -16.37 -5.39
C GLY A 108 -32.07 -14.87 -5.36
N SER A 109 -30.83 -14.49 -5.07
CA SER A 109 -30.35 -13.10 -5.16
C SER A 109 -29.50 -12.89 -6.42
N GLU A 110 -29.54 -11.69 -7.00
CA GLU A 110 -28.67 -11.33 -8.12
C GLU A 110 -27.31 -10.87 -7.59
N LEU A 111 -26.23 -11.45 -8.12
CA LEU A 111 -24.85 -11.06 -7.88
C LEU A 111 -24.25 -10.48 -9.15
N GLU A 112 -23.95 -9.19 -9.10
CA GLU A 112 -23.24 -8.48 -10.14
C GLU A 112 -21.74 -8.42 -9.82
N ILE A 113 -20.90 -8.93 -10.72
CA ILE A 113 -19.45 -8.98 -10.58
C ILE A 113 -18.81 -8.22 -11.73
N THR A 114 -17.95 -7.25 -11.40
CA THR A 114 -17.07 -6.59 -12.36
C THR A 114 -15.62 -6.84 -12.00
N LEU A 115 -14.86 -7.42 -12.92
CA LEU A 115 -13.40 -7.45 -12.81
C LEU A 115 -12.86 -6.25 -13.57
N VAL A 116 -12.15 -5.40 -12.84
CA VAL A 116 -11.34 -4.36 -13.45
C VAL A 116 -9.91 -4.85 -13.51
N ARG A 117 -9.17 -4.36 -14.50
CA ARG A 117 -7.73 -4.55 -14.52
C ARG A 117 -7.23 -3.93 -13.23
N GLY A 118 -6.57 -4.75 -12.43
CA GLY A 118 -5.63 -4.26 -11.46
C GLY A 118 -4.52 -3.68 -12.30
N GLY A 119 -4.72 -2.44 -12.78
CA GLY A 119 -3.60 -1.52 -12.75
C GLY A 119 -3.07 -1.72 -11.34
N LEU A 120 -1.78 -2.10 -11.25
CA LEU A 120 -1.14 -2.50 -10.02
C LEU A 120 -1.81 -1.74 -8.87
N HIS A 121 -1.89 -2.30 -7.68
CA HIS A 121 -1.60 -1.40 -6.59
C HIS A 121 -0.17 -0.83 -6.80
N HIS A 122 0.06 0.00 -7.83
CA HIS A 122 0.80 1.21 -7.76
C HIS A 122 0.05 2.06 -6.72
N ARG A 123 0.04 1.62 -5.44
CA ARG A 123 0.78 2.43 -4.48
C ARG A 123 2.14 2.51 -5.17
N VAL A 124 2.37 3.59 -5.91
CA VAL A 124 3.68 3.75 -6.56
C VAL A 124 4.60 3.82 -5.35
N GLU A 125 5.21 2.70 -4.97
CA GLU A 125 6.01 2.63 -3.75
C GLU A 125 7.02 3.77 -3.78
N PRO A 126 7.46 4.28 -2.63
CA PRO A 126 8.56 5.23 -2.61
C PRO A 126 9.67 4.74 -3.55
N ALA A 127 10.01 5.56 -4.53
CA ALA A 127 10.98 5.17 -5.55
C ALA A 127 12.36 4.88 -4.93
N CYS A 128 12.66 5.60 -3.85
CA CYS A 128 13.83 5.42 -3.00
C CYS A 128 13.56 4.47 -1.81
N ALA A 129 14.59 3.73 -1.41
CA ALA A 129 14.55 2.91 -0.21
C ALA A 129 14.23 3.75 1.04
N TYR A 130 13.42 3.20 1.94
CA TYR A 130 12.93 3.90 3.13
C TYR A 130 12.73 2.95 4.30
N VAL A 131 12.62 3.49 5.51
CA VAL A 131 12.14 2.79 6.70
C VAL A 131 11.00 3.57 7.34
N SER A 132 10.02 2.86 7.88
CA SER A 132 9.04 3.44 8.80
C SER A 132 9.67 3.53 10.18
N LEU A 133 9.37 4.60 10.91
CA LEU A 133 9.90 4.85 12.24
C LEU A 133 8.73 5.00 13.21
N THR A 134 8.76 4.28 14.31
CA THR A 134 7.84 4.46 15.43
C THR A 134 8.64 4.84 16.65
N THR A 135 8.38 6.01 17.21
CA THR A 135 8.95 6.42 18.49
C THR A 135 7.97 6.15 19.61
N CYS A 136 8.49 5.71 20.76
CA CYS A 136 7.75 5.68 22.02
C CYS A 136 8.64 6.34 23.08
N ILE A 137 8.48 7.65 23.25
CA ILE A 137 9.30 8.43 24.20
C ILE A 137 8.34 9.18 25.12
N ASN A 138 8.55 9.02 26.43
CA ASN A 138 7.71 9.64 27.48
C ASN A 138 6.20 9.32 27.36
N GLY A 139 5.85 8.13 26.86
CA GLY A 139 4.46 7.69 26.71
C GLY A 139 3.71 8.33 25.53
N THR A 140 4.40 9.11 24.68
CA THR A 140 3.84 9.60 23.41
C THR A 140 4.37 8.73 22.28
N GLU A 141 3.46 8.14 21.51
CA GLU A 141 3.80 7.44 20.28
C GLU A 141 3.72 8.39 19.09
N GLN A 142 4.75 8.38 18.25
CA GLN A 142 4.78 9.17 17.04
C GLN A 142 5.44 8.40 15.91
N ASP A 143 4.77 8.37 14.76
CA ASP A 143 5.24 7.69 13.57
C ASP A 143 5.86 8.67 12.57
N GLY A 144 6.84 8.19 11.82
CA GLY A 144 7.50 8.92 10.76
C GLY A 144 8.10 7.99 9.73
N VAL A 145 8.73 8.58 8.72
CA VAL A 145 9.40 7.85 7.64
C VAL A 145 10.79 8.43 7.44
N LEU A 146 11.78 7.58 7.17
CA LEU A 146 13.11 8.02 6.80
C LEU A 146 13.51 7.40 5.47
N LEU A 147 13.87 8.25 4.51
CA LEU A 147 14.46 7.80 3.25
C LEU A 147 15.92 7.41 3.49
N LEU A 148 16.30 6.23 3.04
CA LEU A 148 17.65 5.67 3.17
C LEU A 148 18.57 6.10 2.05
N GLU A 149 18.01 6.56 0.93
CA GLU A 149 18.68 7.18 -0.21
C GLU A 149 17.73 8.20 -0.83
N ASN A 150 18.25 9.28 -1.41
CA ASN A 150 17.44 10.23 -2.19
C ASN A 150 18.35 11.25 -2.90
N PRO A 151 18.38 11.31 -4.25
CA PRO A 151 17.62 10.53 -5.21
C PRO A 151 18.07 9.05 -5.24
N LYS A 152 17.33 8.20 -5.95
CA LYS A 152 17.58 6.75 -5.98
C LYS A 152 19.02 6.46 -6.42
N GLY A 153 19.77 5.74 -5.59
CA GLY A 153 21.17 5.40 -5.81
C GLY A 153 22.19 6.41 -5.22
N ASP A 154 21.75 7.59 -4.78
CA ASP A 154 22.60 8.66 -4.22
C ASP A 154 22.24 9.01 -2.77
N ASN A 155 23.10 9.79 -2.12
CA ASN A 155 22.92 10.28 -0.74
C ASN A 155 22.55 9.18 0.27
N LYS A 156 23.10 7.99 0.08
CA LYS A 156 22.85 6.84 0.95
C LYS A 156 23.17 7.18 2.40
N LEU A 157 22.21 6.92 3.29
CA LEU A 157 22.38 7.12 4.72
C LEU A 157 23.36 6.09 5.30
N ASN A 158 24.13 6.56 6.28
CA ASN A 158 24.88 5.69 7.18
C ASN A 158 24.25 5.76 8.57
N TYR A 159 24.70 4.89 9.49
CA TYR A 159 24.11 4.80 10.81
C TYR A 159 24.12 6.13 11.58
N THR A 160 25.23 6.88 11.56
CA THR A 160 25.33 8.18 12.25
C THR A 160 24.29 9.17 11.71
N LYS A 161 24.20 9.33 10.39
CA LYS A 161 23.21 10.20 9.76
C LYS A 161 21.78 9.74 10.01
N LEU A 162 21.55 8.42 10.14
CA LEU A 162 20.24 7.88 10.52
C LEU A 162 19.86 8.34 11.92
N VAL A 163 20.74 8.21 12.91
CA VAL A 163 20.47 8.65 14.29
C VAL A 163 20.23 10.17 14.36
N ASP A 164 21.03 10.95 13.62
CA ASP A 164 20.86 12.41 13.53
C ASP A 164 19.50 12.77 12.90
N ALA A 165 19.13 12.12 11.80
CA ALA A 165 17.88 12.36 11.11
C ALA A 165 16.66 11.97 11.96
N VAL A 166 16.71 10.82 12.64
CA VAL A 166 15.69 10.39 13.62
C VAL A 166 15.53 11.45 14.71
N SER A 167 16.64 11.94 15.27
CA SER A 167 16.63 13.00 16.29
C SER A 167 15.96 14.27 15.78
N CYS A 168 16.23 14.67 14.54
CA CYS A 168 15.60 15.82 13.90
C CYS A 168 14.11 15.62 13.64
N ILE A 169 13.70 14.47 13.10
CA ILE A 169 12.31 14.15 12.75
C ILE A 169 11.41 14.26 13.98
N PHE A 170 11.84 13.71 15.11
CA PHE A 170 11.05 13.64 16.34
C PHE A 170 11.40 14.72 17.38
N GLY A 171 12.25 15.69 17.03
CA GLY A 171 12.63 16.80 17.92
C GLY A 171 13.39 16.37 19.18
N LEU A 172 14.09 15.23 19.14
CA LEU A 172 14.78 14.61 20.28
C LEU A 172 16.16 15.25 20.44
N LYS A 173 16.26 16.31 21.23
CA LYS A 173 17.55 16.99 21.47
C LYS A 173 18.41 16.19 22.45
N ASN A 174 19.64 15.84 22.04
CA ASN A 174 20.71 15.26 22.88
C ASN A 174 20.35 14.01 23.70
N SER A 175 19.32 13.26 23.28
CA SER A 175 18.93 12.03 23.96
C SER A 175 19.76 10.86 23.44
N LYS A 176 20.18 9.95 24.32
CA LYS A 176 20.79 8.69 23.89
C LYS A 176 19.69 7.83 23.25
N LEU A 177 19.68 7.78 21.92
CA LEU A 177 18.71 7.01 21.16
C LEU A 177 19.26 5.63 20.83
N SER A 178 18.40 4.63 20.95
CA SER A 178 18.61 3.30 20.44
C SER A 178 17.54 2.99 19.40
N VAL A 179 17.98 2.43 18.27
CA VAL A 179 17.10 2.08 17.14
C VAL A 179 17.03 0.56 17.06
N PHE A 180 15.83 0.00 16.99
CA PHE A 180 15.59 -1.44 16.99
C PHE A 180 14.84 -1.87 15.72
N ASN A 181 15.19 -3.04 15.21
CA ASN A 181 14.39 -3.78 14.25
C ASN A 181 13.80 -4.99 14.99
N GLY A 182 12.51 -4.96 15.29
CA GLY A 182 11.90 -5.88 16.25
C GLY A 182 12.55 -5.73 17.63
N LYS A 183 13.19 -6.80 18.12
CA LYS A 183 13.90 -6.81 19.42
C LYS A 183 15.41 -6.58 19.32
N SER A 184 15.95 -6.51 18.11
CA SER A 184 17.38 -6.39 17.87
C SER A 184 17.76 -4.93 17.68
N GLU A 185 18.69 -4.44 18.50
CA GLU A 185 19.25 -3.09 18.34
C GLU A 185 20.13 -3.05 17.08
N LEU A 186 20.00 -1.98 16.30
CA LEU A 186 20.82 -1.76 15.12
C LEU A 186 22.25 -1.43 15.53
N LEU A 187 23.20 -2.03 14.83
CA LEU A 187 24.63 -1.76 15.00
C LEU A 187 25.11 -0.73 13.97
N SER A 188 26.24 -0.07 14.26
CA SER A 188 26.81 0.98 13.40
C SER A 188 27.22 0.49 12.01
N ASN A 189 27.50 -0.80 11.85
CA ASN A 189 27.88 -1.45 10.60
C ASN A 189 26.69 -2.10 9.85
N THR A 190 25.45 -1.89 10.31
CA THR A 190 24.26 -2.47 9.69
C THR A 190 24.08 -1.92 8.28
N ASP A 191 23.85 -2.79 7.30
CA ASP A 191 23.43 -2.38 5.96
C ASP A 191 21.99 -1.85 6.01
N LEU A 192 21.85 -0.53 6.03
CA LEU A 192 20.56 0.13 6.15
C LEU A 192 19.64 -0.15 4.96
N LEU A 193 20.17 -0.34 3.75
CA LEU A 193 19.34 -0.59 2.56
C LEU A 193 18.63 -1.95 2.65
N SER A 194 19.23 -2.94 3.34
CA SER A 194 18.59 -4.23 3.63
C SER A 194 17.38 -4.13 4.57
N LEU A 195 17.19 -2.96 5.20
CA LEU A 195 16.05 -2.65 6.06
C LEU A 195 14.94 -1.93 5.29
N SER A 196 15.08 -1.69 3.98
CA SER A 196 14.07 -1.00 3.21
C SER A 196 12.69 -1.65 3.34
N GLY A 197 11.66 -0.82 3.57
CA GLY A 197 10.27 -1.24 3.79
C GLY A 197 9.96 -1.73 5.19
N LYS A 198 10.96 -1.87 6.08
CA LYS A 198 10.73 -2.32 7.47
C LYS A 198 10.38 -1.15 8.39
N THR A 199 9.75 -1.50 9.51
CA THR A 199 9.47 -0.58 10.62
C THR A 199 10.55 -0.72 11.70
N LEU A 200 11.16 0.42 12.07
CA LEU A 200 12.14 0.50 13.14
C LEU A 200 11.53 1.22 14.35
N HIS A 201 11.86 0.73 15.54
CA HIS A 201 11.44 1.33 16.79
C HIS A 201 12.56 2.17 17.38
N VAL A 202 12.25 3.40 17.77
CA VAL A 202 13.22 4.32 18.37
C VAL A 202 12.84 4.56 19.82
N THR A 203 13.79 4.31 20.72
CA THR A 203 13.59 4.44 22.17
C THR A 203 14.78 5.15 22.82
N SER A 204 14.62 5.56 24.09
CA SER A 204 15.69 6.15 24.90
C SER A 204 16.67 5.11 25.50
N GLY A 205 16.81 3.93 24.89
CA GLY A 205 17.82 2.92 25.26
C GLY A 205 17.30 1.58 25.77
N SER A 206 15.99 1.45 26.03
CA SER A 206 15.37 0.16 26.38
C SER A 206 14.69 -0.45 25.17
N ALA A 207 14.76 -1.78 25.03
CA ALA A 207 14.04 -2.48 23.97
C ALA A 207 12.52 -2.22 24.08
N PRO A 208 11.81 -2.08 22.96
CA PRO A 208 10.37 -1.83 22.97
C PRO A 208 9.60 -2.99 23.62
N ALA A 209 8.65 -2.66 24.51
CA ALA A 209 7.83 -3.64 25.23
C ALA A 209 6.70 -4.24 24.37
N LEU A 210 6.20 -3.47 23.40
CA LEU A 210 5.18 -3.87 22.42
C LEU A 210 5.69 -3.63 21.01
N ILE A 211 5.45 -4.56 20.09
CA ILE A 211 5.80 -4.45 18.67
C ILE A 211 4.49 -4.38 17.90
N ASN A 212 3.99 -3.16 17.66
CA ASN A 212 2.91 -2.95 16.70
C ASN A 212 3.55 -2.78 15.33
N ALA A 213 3.49 -3.83 14.51
CA ALA A 213 3.91 -3.75 13.12
C ALA A 213 2.81 -3.06 12.31
N HIS A 214 3.08 -1.85 11.83
CA HIS A 214 2.26 -1.24 10.80
C HIS A 214 2.82 -1.62 9.43
N ASP A 215 2.12 -2.49 8.71
CA ASP A 215 2.48 -2.96 7.36
C ASP A 215 2.28 -1.90 6.26
N THR A 216 2.01 -0.64 6.62
CA THR A 216 1.72 0.41 5.65
C THR A 216 2.48 1.69 5.95
N LEU A 217 3.03 2.30 4.90
CA LEU A 217 3.64 3.64 4.97
C LEU A 217 2.58 4.66 5.41
N LEU A 218 2.78 5.29 6.57
CA LEU A 218 1.81 6.18 7.19
C LEU A 218 1.94 7.63 6.69
N CYS A 219 3.16 8.11 6.38
CA CYS A 219 3.35 9.45 5.81
C CYS A 219 2.93 9.51 4.34
N GLN A 220 2.26 10.59 3.96
CA GLN A 220 2.04 10.92 2.56
C GLN A 220 3.35 11.23 1.84
N TYR A 221 3.45 10.84 0.57
CA TYR A 221 4.64 11.04 -0.25
C TYR A 221 4.27 11.17 -1.72
N ILE A 222 5.24 11.64 -2.50
CA ILE A 222 5.22 11.65 -3.96
C ILE A 222 6.53 11.08 -4.48
N ASN A 223 6.47 10.51 -5.67
CA ASN A 223 7.67 10.19 -6.43
C ASN A 223 7.96 11.30 -7.43
N LEU A 224 9.23 11.43 -7.80
CA LEU A 224 9.73 12.45 -8.71
C LEU A 224 10.50 11.74 -9.81
N GLN A 225 10.25 12.11 -11.07
CA GLN A 225 10.98 11.64 -12.23
C GLN A 225 11.54 12.85 -12.98
N LEU A 226 12.86 12.98 -13.06
CA LEU A 226 13.53 13.99 -13.88
C LEU A 226 13.53 13.52 -15.35
N VAL A 227 13.09 14.39 -16.26
CA VAL A 227 12.87 14.01 -17.67
C VAL A 227 13.83 14.72 -18.63
N ASN A 228 13.90 16.05 -18.58
CA ASN A 228 14.56 16.86 -19.62
C ASN A 228 15.92 17.45 -19.20
N ALA A 229 16.50 16.97 -18.10
CA ALA A 229 17.81 17.41 -17.61
C ALA A 229 18.54 16.27 -16.91
N LYS A 230 19.83 16.46 -16.68
CA LYS A 230 20.62 15.57 -15.82
C LYS A 230 20.68 16.14 -14.40
N PRO A 231 20.73 15.29 -13.36
CA PRO A 231 21.01 15.75 -12.01
C PRO A 231 22.35 16.50 -11.94
N GLN A 232 22.47 17.42 -10.98
CA GLN A 232 23.67 18.23 -10.75
C GLN A 232 24.28 17.90 -9.37
N GLU A 233 25.34 18.62 -8.97
CA GLU A 233 26.00 18.44 -7.65
C GLU A 233 26.50 17.00 -7.39
N CYS A 234 27.08 16.36 -8.42
CA CYS A 234 27.60 14.98 -8.38
C CYS A 234 26.53 13.89 -8.15
N LEU A 235 25.24 14.22 -8.28
CA LEU A 235 24.14 13.26 -8.24
C LEU A 235 23.98 12.56 -9.59
N LYS A 236 23.42 11.36 -9.58
CA LYS A 236 23.18 10.50 -10.75
C LYS A 236 21.73 10.04 -10.88
N GLY A 237 21.00 9.96 -9.77
CA GLY A 237 19.63 9.49 -9.69
C GLY A 237 18.67 10.45 -10.36
N VAL A 238 17.93 9.95 -11.34
CA VAL A 238 16.87 10.67 -12.06
C VAL A 238 15.49 10.44 -11.47
N VAL A 239 15.39 9.60 -10.44
CA VAL A 239 14.15 9.32 -9.71
C VAL A 239 14.37 9.64 -8.23
N GLY A 240 13.38 10.24 -7.57
CA GLY A 240 13.43 10.53 -6.14
C GLY A 240 12.09 10.31 -5.45
N THR A 241 12.09 10.33 -4.12
CA THR A 241 10.87 10.36 -3.31
C THR A 241 10.85 11.65 -2.50
N LEU A 242 9.72 12.32 -2.40
CA LEU A 242 9.54 13.44 -1.48
C LEU A 242 8.42 13.13 -0.49
N LEU A 243 8.72 13.23 0.80
CA LEU A 243 7.73 13.11 1.85
C LEU A 243 6.92 14.40 1.91
N MET A 244 5.60 14.28 1.92
CA MET A 244 4.67 15.40 2.00
C MET A 244 4.40 15.82 3.44
N GLU A 245 4.68 14.94 4.39
CA GLU A 245 4.60 15.17 5.82
C GLU A 245 5.60 14.24 6.50
N ASN A 246 6.25 14.73 7.54
CA ASN A 246 7.14 13.91 8.37
C ASN A 246 7.50 14.69 9.64
N PRO A 247 7.15 14.21 10.85
CA PRO A 247 6.39 13.00 11.18
C PRO A 247 4.95 12.97 10.63
N VAL A 248 4.23 11.86 10.82
CA VAL A 248 2.83 11.71 10.35
C VAL A 248 1.96 12.85 10.87
N GLY A 249 1.23 13.52 9.96
CA GLY A 249 0.37 14.65 10.28
C GLY A 249 1.08 15.96 10.62
N GLN A 250 2.41 16.03 10.48
CA GLN A 250 3.22 17.21 10.80
C GLN A 250 4.09 17.66 9.63
N ASN A 251 4.50 18.94 9.65
CA ASN A 251 5.38 19.55 8.65
C ASN A 251 4.87 19.40 7.20
N GLY A 252 3.57 19.60 7.01
CA GLY A 252 2.92 19.44 5.70
C GLY A 252 3.56 20.29 4.60
N LEU A 253 3.82 19.67 3.45
CA LEU A 253 4.48 20.25 2.30
C LEU A 253 3.58 21.28 1.60
N THR A 254 4.11 22.47 1.40
CA THR A 254 3.46 23.54 0.63
C THR A 254 3.84 23.45 -0.86
N TYR A 255 3.09 24.12 -1.73
CA TYR A 255 3.46 24.20 -3.16
C TYR A 255 4.86 24.79 -3.40
N GLN A 256 5.24 25.83 -2.64
CA GLN A 256 6.59 26.41 -2.73
C GLN A 256 7.64 25.44 -2.20
N GLY A 257 7.35 24.76 -1.08
CA GLY A 257 8.20 23.72 -0.51
C GLY A 257 8.40 22.56 -1.48
N LEU A 258 7.35 22.16 -2.21
CA LEU A 258 7.40 21.11 -3.24
C LEU A 258 8.43 21.45 -4.32
N LEU A 259 8.39 22.66 -4.89
CA LEU A 259 9.35 23.08 -5.90
C LEU A 259 10.78 23.15 -5.33
N TYR A 260 10.93 23.71 -4.13
CA TYR A 260 12.22 23.87 -3.47
C TYR A 260 12.88 22.52 -3.14
N GLU A 261 12.15 21.61 -2.48
CA GLU A 261 12.67 20.29 -2.13
C GLU A 261 12.88 19.42 -3.38
N THR A 262 12.04 19.54 -4.41
CA THR A 262 12.28 18.86 -5.70
C THR A 262 13.59 19.31 -6.34
N ALA A 263 13.87 20.62 -6.35
CA ALA A 263 15.14 21.15 -6.86
C ALA A 263 16.31 20.61 -6.05
N LYS A 264 16.17 20.55 -4.72
CA LYS A 264 17.19 20.01 -3.81
C LYS A 264 17.48 18.53 -4.07
N VAL A 265 16.45 17.71 -4.31
CA VAL A 265 16.60 16.27 -4.58
C VAL A 265 17.50 16.01 -5.79
N PHE A 266 17.43 16.81 -6.85
CA PHE A 266 18.23 16.60 -8.06
C PHE A 266 19.45 17.53 -8.18
N GLY A 267 19.77 18.31 -7.13
CA GLY A 267 20.90 19.26 -7.15
C GLY A 267 20.65 20.50 -8.02
N LEU A 268 19.39 20.83 -8.31
CA LEU A 268 18.97 21.86 -9.26
C LEU A 268 18.55 23.18 -8.58
N ARG A 269 19.12 23.52 -7.41
CA ARG A 269 18.65 24.66 -6.58
C ARG A 269 18.69 26.03 -7.29
N SER A 270 19.57 26.19 -8.27
CA SER A 270 19.70 27.41 -9.08
C SER A 270 18.83 27.42 -10.34
N ARG A 271 18.08 26.34 -10.62
CA ARG A 271 17.27 26.17 -11.83
C ARG A 271 15.79 26.38 -11.54
N ARG A 272 15.06 26.84 -12.54
CA ARG A 272 13.60 26.95 -12.49
C ARG A 272 12.96 25.65 -12.98
N LEU A 273 11.96 25.17 -12.25
CA LEU A 273 11.31 23.90 -12.52
C LEU A 273 9.81 24.07 -12.79
N LYS A 274 9.26 23.17 -13.60
CA LYS A 274 7.83 22.86 -13.70
C LYS A 274 7.60 21.39 -13.36
N LEU A 275 6.47 21.09 -12.76
CA LEU A 275 6.08 19.74 -12.36
C LEU A 275 4.80 19.36 -13.08
N PHE A 276 4.71 18.12 -13.55
CA PHE A 276 3.56 17.60 -14.29
C PHE A 276 3.10 16.26 -13.73
N LEU A 277 1.81 15.93 -13.89
CA LEU A 277 1.27 14.60 -13.53
C LEU A 277 1.51 13.54 -14.61
N ASP A 278 1.87 13.97 -15.81
CA ASP A 278 2.10 13.13 -16.97
C ASP A 278 3.39 13.54 -17.70
N GLU A 279 4.01 12.56 -18.35
CA GLU A 279 5.25 12.76 -19.11
C GLU A 279 5.04 13.65 -20.35
N SER A 280 3.82 13.67 -20.91
CA SER A 280 3.46 14.52 -22.05
C SER A 280 3.30 16.01 -21.71
N GLN A 281 3.54 16.41 -20.45
CA GLN A 281 3.48 17.80 -19.98
C GLN A 281 2.11 18.46 -20.18
N THR A 282 1.03 17.69 -20.13
CA THR A 282 -0.34 18.20 -20.36
C THR A 282 -1.03 18.65 -19.06
N GLN A 283 -0.65 18.10 -17.91
CA GLN A 283 -1.23 18.37 -16.60
C GLN A 283 -0.19 19.00 -15.67
N GLU A 284 0.02 20.31 -15.79
CA GLU A 284 0.93 21.08 -14.94
C GLU A 284 0.40 21.20 -13.51
N ILE A 285 1.26 20.95 -12.52
CA ILE A 285 0.99 21.24 -11.11
C ILE A 285 1.18 22.74 -10.89
N THR A 286 0.14 23.40 -10.40
CA THR A 286 0.15 24.84 -10.12
C THR A 286 -0.13 25.09 -8.64
N LYS A 287 -0.03 26.36 -8.22
CA LYS A 287 -0.34 26.77 -6.84
C LYS A 287 -1.77 26.43 -6.39
N ASP A 288 -2.69 26.27 -7.34
CA ASP A 288 -4.11 25.99 -7.07
C ASP A 288 -4.37 24.47 -6.98
N THR A 289 -3.38 23.63 -7.34
CA THR A 289 -3.48 22.18 -7.21
C THR A 289 -3.43 21.78 -5.73
N SER A 290 -4.44 21.03 -5.27
CA SER A 290 -4.49 20.53 -3.90
C SER A 290 -3.41 19.48 -3.65
N MET A 291 -2.51 19.74 -2.68
CA MET A 291 -1.43 18.84 -2.30
C MET A 291 -1.95 17.44 -1.91
N LYS A 292 -3.10 17.35 -1.24
CA LYS A 292 -3.72 16.06 -0.84
C LYS A 292 -3.97 15.13 -2.03
N THR A 293 -4.21 15.69 -3.22
CA THR A 293 -4.47 14.91 -4.44
C THR A 293 -3.20 14.35 -5.09
N LEU A 294 -2.02 14.74 -4.58
CA LEU A 294 -0.72 14.31 -5.10
C LEU A 294 -0.18 13.08 -4.37
N ASN A 295 -0.71 12.75 -3.20
CA ASN A 295 -0.25 11.60 -2.43
C ASN A 295 -0.19 10.33 -3.30
N THR A 296 0.93 9.60 -3.21
CA THR A 296 1.27 8.38 -3.96
C THR A 296 1.40 8.54 -5.48
N LYS A 297 1.38 9.76 -6.01
CA LYS A 297 1.60 10.02 -7.44
C LYS A 297 3.08 10.19 -7.77
N THR A 298 3.39 10.03 -9.04
CA THR A 298 4.68 10.41 -9.62
C THR A 298 4.53 11.76 -10.32
N LEU A 299 5.40 12.71 -9.99
CA LEU A 299 5.49 13.99 -10.69
C LEU A 299 6.69 13.98 -11.63
N TYR A 300 6.48 14.45 -12.84
CA TYR A 300 7.50 14.61 -13.87
C TYR A 300 8.11 16.00 -13.75
N VAL A 301 9.42 16.05 -13.50
CA VAL A 301 10.19 17.26 -13.25
C VAL A 301 10.82 17.73 -14.55
N HIS A 302 10.45 18.95 -14.93
CA HIS A 302 10.99 19.62 -16.11
C HIS A 302 11.76 20.88 -15.70
N VAL A 303 13.01 20.96 -16.14
CA VAL A 303 13.84 22.15 -16.00
C VAL A 303 13.50 23.12 -17.12
N ILE A 304 13.18 24.36 -16.77
CA ILE A 304 12.98 25.44 -17.74
C ILE A 304 14.37 25.89 -18.23
N PRO A 305 14.60 25.98 -19.56
CA PRO A 305 15.84 26.53 -20.10
C PRO A 305 16.05 27.96 -19.61
N THR A 306 17.28 28.28 -19.23
CA THR A 306 17.69 29.68 -19.02
C THR A 306 18.02 30.32 -20.35
N THR A 307 17.78 31.62 -20.51
CA THR A 307 18.01 32.41 -21.74
C THR A 307 19.44 32.36 -22.31
N ALA A 308 20.40 31.76 -21.60
CA ALA A 308 21.77 31.52 -22.07
C ALA A 308 21.97 30.19 -22.81
N GLU A 309 20.94 29.33 -22.89
CA GLU A 309 21.00 27.97 -23.47
C GLU A 309 20.17 27.81 -24.76
N CYS A 310 19.67 28.91 -25.33
CA CYS A 310 18.95 28.96 -26.61
C CYS A 310 19.79 29.60 -27.71
#